data_AF-A0A4Y2C636-F1
#
_entry.id   AF-A0A4Y2C636-F1
#
_cell.length_a   1.000
_cell.length_b   1.000
_cell.length_c   1.000
_cell.angle_alpha   90.00
_cell.angle_beta   90.00
_cell.angle_gamma   90.00
#
_symmetry.space_group_name_H-M   'P 1'
#
loop_
_entity.id
_entity.type
_entity.pdbx_description
1 polymer ?
#
loop_
_entity_poly.entity_id
_entity_poly.type
_entity_poly.pdbx_seq_one_letter_code
_entity_poly.pdbx_strand_id
1 'polypeptide(L)'
;MHGPCGIDNPGEPLMEAGQCKKMFPKEFRTETTMNVSVYPLYHRCPSDTTFVRGKEMDNRFVVPYNPYLLLKYNAYVNVEVCTSLRAVKYIYKYIYKGFDCANMVLPAEQIQYNEIANYIDARYVSVPEAMWRLLGSHMHDRSHAVMRLPVHLPNQKRVTFKDGHEEVALTRSRQTILESWFQLNQSDNEAQTLLNTDIPYNCVCDRNNWKRRKRGGNTIVARMLVLNVKDAERFYLRMLLLHVPGAASFKFLRTVHNVIYDTFKLADFHRHLLNSYEEWDHCIHISNAKATMSDLRLYSVLL
;
A
#
# COMPACT_ATOMS: atom_id res chain seq x y z
N MET A 1 26.56 -17.20 16.81
CA MET A 1 27.00 -16.17 17.76
C MET A 1 27.20 -14.87 17.02
N HIS A 2 26.74 -13.74 17.56
CA HIS A 2 27.13 -12.42 17.06
C HIS A 2 28.64 -12.26 17.30
N GLY A 3 29.35 -11.73 16.31
CA GLY A 3 30.79 -11.48 16.44
C GLY A 3 31.08 -10.39 17.48
N PRO A 4 32.35 -10.24 17.89
CA PRO A 4 32.76 -9.11 18.72
C PRO A 4 32.48 -7.80 17.97
N CYS A 5 31.89 -6.83 18.66
CA CYS A 5 31.49 -5.52 18.14
C CYS A 5 31.62 -4.49 19.26
N GLY A 6 31.52 -3.20 18.95
CA GLY A 6 31.69 -2.15 19.96
C GLY A 6 33.15 -1.77 20.12
N ILE A 7 33.54 -1.52 21.37
CA ILE A 7 34.92 -1.22 21.77
C ILE A 7 35.86 -2.37 21.38
N ASP A 8 35.35 -3.61 21.40
CA ASP A 8 36.14 -4.81 21.12
C ASP A 8 36.50 -4.98 19.65
N ASN A 9 35.71 -4.40 18.74
CA ASN A 9 35.98 -4.46 17.31
C ASN A 9 35.28 -3.29 16.59
N PRO A 10 35.88 -2.07 16.64
CA PRO A 10 35.25 -0.86 16.12
C PRO A 10 35.20 -0.80 14.59
N GLY A 11 35.96 -1.66 13.89
CA GLY A 11 36.02 -1.72 12.42
C GLY A 11 34.90 -2.54 11.76
N GLU A 12 34.00 -3.15 12.52
CA GLU A 12 32.92 -3.97 11.96
C GLU A 12 31.88 -3.11 11.21
N PRO A 13 31.39 -3.54 10.02
CA PRO A 13 30.37 -2.80 9.24
C PRO A 13 29.06 -2.52 9.99
N LEU A 14 28.84 -3.27 11.07
CA LEU A 14 27.67 -3.19 11.94
C LEU A 14 27.80 -2.11 13.03
N MET A 15 28.87 -1.31 13.01
CA MET A 15 29.08 -0.19 13.92
C MET A 15 28.45 1.11 13.41
N GLU A 16 27.85 1.89 14.30
CA GLU A 16 27.34 3.24 14.04
C GLU A 16 27.58 4.10 15.27
N ALA A 17 28.24 5.25 15.11
CA ALA A 17 28.57 6.16 16.21
C ALA A 17 29.22 5.47 17.44
N GLY A 18 30.09 4.46 17.21
CA GLY A 18 30.77 3.73 18.28
C GLY A 18 29.93 2.67 18.99
N GLN A 19 28.68 2.44 18.57
CA GLN A 19 27.80 1.40 19.11
C GLN A 19 27.46 0.37 18.03
N CYS A 20 27.16 -0.86 18.46
CA CYS A 20 26.66 -1.88 17.55
C CYS A 20 25.23 -1.51 17.12
N LYS A 21 24.98 -1.40 15.81
CA LYS A 21 23.63 -1.16 15.21
C LYS A 21 22.58 -2.16 15.69
N LYS A 22 23.01 -3.36 16.06
CA LYS A 22 22.15 -4.44 16.54
C LYS A 22 22.04 -4.48 18.07
N MET A 23 22.69 -3.55 18.77
CA MET A 23 22.66 -3.38 20.23
C MET A 23 23.08 -4.66 20.96
N PHE A 24 24.23 -5.22 20.58
CA PHE A 24 24.89 -6.30 21.30
C PHE A 24 26.02 -5.74 22.18
N PRO A 25 26.33 -6.36 23.34
CA PRO A 25 25.64 -7.51 23.95
C PRO A 25 24.22 -7.17 24.44
N LYS A 26 23.30 -8.14 24.39
CA LYS A 26 21.93 -8.00 24.91
C LYS A 26 21.90 -8.16 26.43
N GLU A 27 20.89 -7.59 27.08
CA GLU A 27 20.66 -7.82 28.51
C GLU A 27 20.12 -9.24 28.77
N PHE A 28 20.44 -9.79 29.94
CA PHE A 28 19.79 -11.00 30.43
C PHE A 28 18.34 -10.71 30.83
N ARG A 29 17.46 -11.66 30.58
CA ARG A 29 16.03 -11.59 30.92
C ARG A 29 15.51 -12.95 31.29
N THR A 30 14.62 -13.01 32.27
CA THR A 30 13.94 -14.22 32.76
C THR A 30 12.69 -14.61 31.97
N GLU A 31 12.20 -13.70 31.11
CA GLU A 31 11.08 -13.99 30.21
C GLU A 31 11.18 -13.18 28.90
N THR A 32 10.49 -13.67 27.86
CA THR A 32 10.37 -12.94 26.59
C THR A 32 9.25 -11.92 26.71
N THR A 33 9.58 -10.65 26.51
CA THR A 33 8.64 -9.53 26.68
C THR A 33 8.55 -8.70 25.40
N MET A 34 7.37 -8.15 25.13
CA MET A 34 7.16 -7.24 24.01
C MET A 34 7.62 -5.84 24.40
N ASN A 35 8.51 -5.25 23.61
CA ASN A 35 8.95 -3.87 23.78
C ASN A 35 7.98 -2.92 23.04
N VAL A 36 7.98 -1.64 23.43
CA VAL A 36 7.39 -0.54 22.64
C VAL A 36 8.08 -0.42 21.28
N SER A 37 9.33 -0.84 21.17
CA SER A 37 10.04 -1.02 19.90
C SER A 37 9.56 -2.26 19.13
N VAL A 38 9.79 -2.30 17.80
CA VAL A 38 9.28 -3.35 16.90
C VAL A 38 9.77 -4.78 17.23
N TYR A 39 10.85 -4.92 18.01
CA TYR A 39 11.51 -6.20 18.28
C TYR A 39 11.20 -6.72 19.69
N PRO A 40 10.87 -8.01 19.85
CA PRO A 40 10.71 -8.62 21.17
C PRO A 40 12.05 -8.67 21.90
N LEU A 41 11.99 -8.55 23.23
CA LEU A 41 13.14 -8.73 24.12
C LEU A 41 13.10 -10.17 24.61
N TYR A 42 13.91 -11.01 23.97
CA TYR A 42 13.94 -12.45 24.22
C TYR A 42 14.47 -12.80 25.60
N HIS A 43 13.89 -13.87 26.16
CA HIS A 43 14.43 -14.60 27.30
C HIS A 43 15.90 -14.95 27.07
N ARG A 44 16.77 -14.61 28.03
CA ARG A 44 18.20 -14.88 28.03
C ARG A 44 18.66 -15.14 29.46
N CYS A 45 18.84 -16.40 29.81
CA CYS A 45 19.48 -16.78 31.07
C CYS A 45 21.00 -16.62 30.98
N PRO A 46 21.65 -16.27 32.11
CA PRO A 46 23.08 -16.51 32.29
C PRO A 46 23.41 -17.98 31.99
N SER A 47 24.52 -18.21 31.32
CA SER A 47 25.06 -19.54 31.00
C SER A 47 26.57 -19.50 31.09
N ASP A 48 27.17 -20.69 31.00
CA ASP A 48 28.59 -20.81 30.74
C ASP A 48 28.99 -20.05 29.48
N THR A 49 30.22 -19.54 29.52
CA THR A 49 30.85 -18.78 28.46
C THR A 49 31.53 -19.70 27.46
N THR A 50 31.66 -19.24 26.22
CA THR A 50 32.34 -19.94 25.13
C THR A 50 33.31 -18.98 24.43
N PHE A 51 34.47 -19.48 24.01
CA PHE A 51 35.42 -18.69 23.24
C PHE A 51 35.01 -18.67 21.76
N VAL A 52 34.68 -17.48 21.26
CA VAL A 52 34.30 -17.24 19.88
C VAL A 52 35.20 -16.14 19.32
N ARG A 53 35.96 -16.45 18.27
CA ARG A 53 36.88 -15.51 17.60
C ARG A 53 37.84 -14.80 18.59
N GLY A 54 38.39 -15.55 19.53
CA GLY A 54 39.35 -15.04 20.51
C GLY A 54 38.74 -14.28 21.69
N LYS A 55 37.40 -14.20 21.78
CA LYS A 55 36.71 -13.54 22.89
C LYS A 55 35.77 -14.48 23.62
N GLU A 56 35.76 -14.38 24.94
CA GLU A 56 34.80 -15.07 25.79
C GLU A 56 33.41 -14.44 25.65
N MET A 57 32.42 -15.25 25.28
CA MET A 57 31.05 -14.83 25.00
C MET A 57 30.04 -15.72 25.70
N ASP A 58 28.97 -15.11 26.20
CA ASP A 58 27.83 -15.79 26.80
C ASP A 58 26.56 -15.61 25.96
N ASN A 59 25.42 -16.02 26.52
CA ASN A 59 24.10 -15.91 25.92
C ASN A 59 23.69 -14.48 25.49
N ARG A 60 24.37 -13.43 25.94
CA ARG A 60 24.11 -12.05 25.50
C ARG A 60 24.48 -11.81 24.05
N PHE A 61 25.35 -12.65 23.47
CA PHE A 61 25.79 -12.60 22.08
C PHE A 61 25.03 -13.56 21.15
N VAL A 62 24.10 -14.35 21.67
CA VAL A 62 23.30 -15.29 20.86
C VAL A 62 22.29 -14.51 20.00
N VAL A 63 22.30 -14.72 18.69
CA VAL A 63 21.29 -14.13 17.80
C VAL A 63 20.09 -15.10 17.77
N PRO A 64 18.83 -14.64 17.94
CA PRO A 64 17.66 -15.53 18.04
C PRO A 64 17.54 -16.52 16.87
N TYR A 65 17.28 -17.79 17.13
CA TYR A 65 17.18 -18.80 16.09
C TYR A 65 16.10 -19.82 16.41
N ASN A 66 15.67 -20.55 15.38
CA ASN A 66 14.83 -21.73 15.54
C ASN A 66 15.71 -22.99 15.48
N PRO A 67 15.82 -23.78 16.57
CA PRO A 67 16.68 -24.98 16.60
C PRO A 67 16.34 -26.00 15.51
N TYR A 68 15.05 -26.19 15.22
CA TYR A 68 14.60 -27.11 14.18
C TYR A 68 15.06 -26.65 12.78
N LEU A 69 14.87 -25.37 12.44
CA LEU A 69 15.29 -24.84 11.14
C LEU A 69 16.81 -24.83 10.99
N LEU A 70 17.53 -24.52 12.08
CA LEU A 70 18.98 -24.55 12.09
C LEU A 70 19.50 -25.96 11.78
N LEU A 71 18.98 -26.99 12.46
CA LEU A 71 19.37 -28.38 12.24
C LEU A 71 18.94 -28.89 10.87
N LYS A 72 17.71 -28.57 10.44
CA LYS A 72 17.15 -29.05 9.17
C LYS A 72 17.88 -28.52 7.94
N TYR A 73 18.27 -27.23 7.96
CA TYR A 73 18.88 -26.57 6.80
C TYR A 73 20.38 -26.33 6.95
N ASN A 74 20.98 -26.71 8.08
CA ASN A 74 22.35 -26.39 8.44
C ASN A 74 22.70 -24.91 8.20
N ALA A 75 21.73 -24.04 8.48
CA ALA A 75 21.79 -22.61 8.18
C ALA A 75 21.16 -21.80 9.31
N TYR A 76 21.75 -20.66 9.61
CA TYR A 76 21.21 -19.77 10.63
C TYR A 76 19.94 -19.08 10.09
N VAL A 77 18.78 -19.47 10.63
CA VAL A 77 17.48 -18.89 10.26
C VAL A 77 16.94 -18.09 11.44
N ASN A 78 16.89 -16.76 11.26
CA ASN A 78 16.24 -15.87 12.22
C ASN A 78 14.72 -15.99 12.06
N VAL A 79 14.02 -16.31 13.16
CA VAL A 79 12.55 -16.41 13.20
C VAL A 79 12.03 -15.37 14.19
N GLU A 80 11.31 -14.39 13.68
CA GLU A 80 10.74 -13.31 14.47
C GLU A 80 9.22 -13.49 14.59
N VAL A 81 8.72 -13.53 15.83
CA VAL A 81 7.29 -13.55 16.10
C VAL A 81 6.80 -12.10 16.13
N CYS A 82 5.80 -11.84 15.30
CA CYS A 82 5.41 -10.51 14.87
C CYS A 82 3.92 -10.29 15.21
N THR A 83 3.61 -9.78 16.40
CA THR A 83 2.22 -9.69 16.92
C THR A 83 1.61 -8.29 16.87
N SER A 84 2.37 -7.24 16.53
CA SER A 84 1.89 -5.85 16.55
C SER A 84 1.44 -5.34 15.17
N LEU A 85 0.61 -4.28 15.11
CA LEU A 85 0.27 -3.58 13.87
C LEU A 85 1.52 -3.09 13.09
N ARG A 86 2.63 -2.82 13.80
CA ARG A 86 3.91 -2.47 13.17
C ARG A 86 4.51 -3.65 12.42
N ALA A 87 4.23 -4.89 12.83
CA ALA A 87 4.66 -6.08 12.11
C ALA A 87 3.88 -6.27 10.80
N VAL A 88 2.58 -5.97 10.77
CA VAL A 88 1.81 -5.93 9.52
C VAL A 88 2.45 -4.92 8.57
N LYS A 89 2.71 -3.69 9.04
CA LYS A 89 3.43 -2.68 8.25
C LYS A 89 4.79 -3.18 7.77
N TYR A 90 5.53 -3.91 8.61
CA TYR A 90 6.82 -4.49 8.26
C TYR A 90 6.69 -5.53 7.14
N ILE A 91 5.80 -6.52 7.27
CA ILE A 91 5.55 -7.54 6.24
C ILE A 91 5.16 -6.87 4.92
N TYR A 92 4.18 -5.96 4.95
CA TYR A 92 3.77 -5.21 3.76
C TYR A 92 4.94 -4.39 3.19
N LYS A 93 5.76 -3.76 4.03
CA LYS A 93 6.96 -3.04 3.57
C LYS A 93 7.90 -3.95 2.79
N TYR A 94 8.09 -5.22 3.13
CA TYR A 94 9.00 -6.10 2.36
C TYR A 94 8.32 -6.79 1.18
N ILE A 95 7.01 -7.05 1.24
CA ILE A 95 6.24 -7.55 0.09
C ILE A 95 6.14 -6.47 -1.00
N TYR A 96 5.97 -5.20 -0.61
CA TYR A 96 5.74 -4.08 -1.51
C TYR A 96 6.92 -3.10 -1.61
N LYS A 97 8.01 -3.29 -0.86
CA LYS A 97 9.32 -2.74 -1.23
C LYS A 97 9.56 -3.31 -2.62
N GLY A 98 9.72 -2.44 -3.61
CA GLY A 98 10.09 -2.89 -4.93
C GLY A 98 11.36 -3.75 -4.89
N PHE A 99 11.65 -4.33 -6.04
CA PHE A 99 12.93 -4.98 -6.26
C PHE A 99 14.07 -3.96 -6.15
N ASP A 100 15.25 -4.44 -5.75
CA ASP A 100 16.45 -3.62 -5.82
C ASP A 100 16.75 -3.30 -7.30
N CYS A 101 17.06 -2.03 -7.57
CA CYS A 101 17.41 -1.51 -8.88
C CYS A 101 18.85 -1.03 -8.90
N ALA A 102 19.53 -1.23 -10.02
CA ALA A 102 20.84 -0.67 -10.31
C ALA A 102 20.72 0.25 -11.53
N ASN A 103 21.08 1.51 -11.34
CA ASN A 103 21.23 2.44 -12.45
C ASN A 103 22.62 2.25 -13.06
N MET A 104 22.66 1.86 -14.34
CA MET A 104 23.88 1.67 -15.10
C MET A 104 23.99 2.79 -16.12
N VAL A 105 25.15 3.43 -16.19
CA VAL A 105 25.47 4.41 -17.22
C VAL A 105 26.08 3.67 -18.40
N LEU A 106 25.47 3.80 -19.57
CA LEU A 106 26.09 3.37 -20.82
C LEU A 106 26.84 4.57 -21.40
N PRO A 107 28.19 4.57 -21.39
CA PRO A 107 28.95 5.63 -22.04
C PRO A 107 28.77 5.50 -23.55
N ALA A 108 27.82 6.23 -24.12
CA ALA A 108 27.78 6.48 -25.54
C ALA A 108 28.60 7.73 -25.83
N GLU A 109 29.60 7.63 -26.70
CA GLU A 109 30.32 8.79 -27.26
C GLU A 109 29.41 9.56 -28.25
N GLN A 110 28.26 10.03 -27.77
CA GLN A 110 27.32 10.82 -28.57
C GLN A 110 27.49 12.30 -28.27
N ILE A 111 27.57 13.11 -29.33
CA ILE A 111 27.65 14.58 -29.28
C ILE A 111 26.38 15.18 -28.64
N GLN A 112 25.25 14.45 -28.68
CA GLN A 112 23.97 14.89 -28.15
C GLN A 112 23.59 14.02 -26.94
N TYR A 113 23.50 14.65 -25.76
CA TYR A 113 23.16 13.97 -24.51
C TYR A 113 21.71 13.49 -24.51
N ASN A 114 21.49 12.18 -24.45
CA ASN A 114 20.17 11.56 -24.36
C ASN A 114 20.04 10.74 -23.07
N GLU A 115 19.34 11.30 -22.07
CA GLU A 115 19.18 10.68 -20.75
C GLU A 115 18.51 9.29 -20.82
N ILE A 116 17.55 9.07 -21.73
CA ILE A 116 16.85 7.79 -21.86
C ILE A 116 17.76 6.71 -22.45
N ALA A 117 18.66 7.08 -23.36
CA ALA A 117 19.60 6.15 -23.99
C ALA A 117 20.84 5.87 -23.12
N ASN A 118 21.26 6.85 -22.31
CA ASN A 118 22.50 6.78 -21.55
C ASN A 118 22.35 6.10 -20.18
N TYR A 119 21.13 5.90 -19.69
CA TYR A 119 20.86 5.27 -18.42
C TYR A 119 19.98 4.03 -18.58
N ILE A 120 20.43 2.92 -18.02
CA ILE A 120 19.62 1.72 -17.84
C ILE A 120 19.27 1.60 -16.37
N ASP A 121 17.98 1.65 -16.06
CA ASP A 121 17.47 1.19 -14.78
C ASP A 121 17.24 -0.32 -14.84
N ALA A 122 18.16 -1.09 -14.25
CA ALA A 122 18.15 -2.54 -14.27
C ALA A 122 17.66 -3.10 -12.93
N ARG A 123 16.64 -3.97 -12.99
CA ARG A 123 16.18 -4.73 -11.83
C ARG A 123 17.16 -5.85 -11.48
N TYR A 124 17.58 -5.93 -10.23
CA TYR A 124 18.24 -7.12 -9.70
C TYR A 124 17.25 -8.30 -9.63
N VAL A 125 17.67 -9.45 -10.15
CA VAL A 125 16.95 -10.72 -10.06
C VAL A 125 17.87 -11.72 -9.39
N SER A 126 17.46 -12.20 -8.21
CA SER A 126 18.26 -13.19 -7.48
C SER A 126 18.30 -14.54 -8.21
N VAL A 127 19.35 -15.34 -7.98
CA VAL A 127 19.48 -16.68 -8.59
C VAL A 127 18.24 -17.57 -8.36
N PRO A 128 17.65 -17.65 -7.14
CA PRO A 128 16.43 -18.43 -6.94
C PRO A 128 15.25 -17.90 -7.74
N GLU A 129 15.08 -16.57 -7.82
CA GLU A 129 14.01 -15.95 -8.61
C GLU A 129 14.18 -16.22 -10.11
N ALA A 130 15.40 -16.12 -10.63
CA ALA A 130 15.71 -16.42 -12.02
C ALA A 130 15.41 -17.88 -12.37
N MET A 131 15.83 -18.82 -11.51
CA MET A 131 15.53 -20.24 -11.68
C MET A 131 14.02 -20.49 -11.68
N TRP A 132 13.27 -19.90 -10.74
CA TRP A 132 11.82 -20.06 -10.66
C TRP A 132 11.09 -19.56 -11.92
N ARG A 133 11.56 -18.42 -12.46
CA ARG A 133 11.05 -17.86 -13.72
C ARG A 133 11.39 -18.73 -14.92
N LEU A 134 12.62 -19.24 -15.01
CA LEU A 134 13.06 -20.13 -16.09
C LEU A 134 12.26 -21.44 -16.11
N LEU A 135 11.88 -21.94 -14.93
CA LEU A 135 11.02 -23.11 -14.78
C LEU A 135 9.52 -22.81 -15.01
N GLY A 136 9.14 -21.58 -15.38
CA GLY A 136 7.75 -21.19 -15.65
C GLY A 136 6.85 -21.21 -14.41
N SER A 137 7.42 -21.21 -13.21
CA SER A 137 6.65 -21.31 -11.97
C SER A 137 6.05 -19.96 -11.58
N HIS A 138 4.79 -19.95 -11.14
CA HIS A 138 4.15 -18.75 -10.62
C HIS A 138 4.83 -18.30 -9.32
N MET A 139 5.31 -17.06 -9.28
CA MET A 139 5.99 -16.50 -8.10
C MET A 139 5.01 -15.98 -7.04
N HIS A 140 3.83 -15.54 -7.47
CA HIS A 140 2.78 -15.03 -6.59
C HIS A 140 1.43 -15.28 -7.23
N ASP A 141 0.42 -15.46 -6.40
CA ASP A 141 -0.98 -15.48 -6.81
C ASP A 141 -1.76 -14.38 -6.09
N ARG A 142 -2.81 -13.88 -6.72
CA ARG A 142 -3.68 -12.83 -6.17
C ARG A 142 -5.10 -13.35 -6.18
N SER A 143 -5.65 -13.55 -4.98
CA SER A 143 -7.04 -13.99 -4.82
C SER A 143 -8.05 -12.93 -5.29
N HIS A 144 -7.69 -11.64 -5.23
CA HIS A 144 -8.59 -10.54 -5.59
C HIS A 144 -7.94 -9.55 -6.56
N ALA A 145 -8.74 -9.06 -7.53
CA ALA A 145 -8.36 -7.97 -8.41
C ALA A 145 -8.69 -6.61 -7.77
N VAL A 146 -7.72 -5.71 -7.70
CA VAL A 146 -7.95 -4.35 -7.19
C VAL A 146 -8.35 -3.43 -8.34
N MET A 147 -9.58 -2.94 -8.32
CA MET A 147 -10.08 -1.96 -9.29
C MET A 147 -9.96 -0.55 -8.72
N ARG A 148 -9.17 0.30 -9.38
CA ARG A 148 -9.01 1.70 -9.00
C ARG A 148 -10.10 2.55 -9.64
N LEU A 149 -10.93 3.17 -8.82
CA LEU A 149 -11.97 4.09 -9.27
C LEU A 149 -11.39 5.51 -9.39
N PRO A 150 -11.36 6.09 -10.62
CA PRO A 150 -10.82 7.42 -10.82
C PRO A 150 -11.74 8.49 -10.23
N VAL A 151 -11.15 9.55 -9.69
CA VAL A 151 -11.86 10.75 -9.25
C VAL A 151 -11.27 11.94 -10.01
N HIS A 152 -12.10 12.67 -10.72
CA HIS A 152 -11.72 13.89 -11.44
C HIS A 152 -12.90 14.86 -11.48
N LEU A 153 -12.60 16.16 -11.57
CA LEU A 153 -13.60 17.20 -11.74
C LEU A 153 -14.13 17.22 -13.19
N PRO A 154 -15.27 17.91 -13.44
CA PRO A 154 -15.72 18.19 -14.80
C PRO A 154 -14.59 18.80 -15.64
N ASN A 155 -14.40 18.30 -16.87
CA ASN A 155 -13.37 18.75 -17.82
C ASN A 155 -11.91 18.61 -17.36
N GLN A 156 -11.65 17.93 -16.23
CA GLN A 156 -10.30 17.63 -15.75
C GLN A 156 -9.95 16.14 -15.87
N LYS A 157 -10.51 15.46 -16.88
CA LYS A 157 -10.19 14.06 -17.16
C LYS A 157 -8.80 13.95 -17.77
N ARG A 158 -8.07 12.90 -17.40
CA ARG A 158 -6.73 12.62 -17.95
C ARG A 158 -6.86 12.10 -19.37
N VAL A 159 -6.15 12.72 -20.31
CA VAL A 159 -6.04 12.29 -21.71
C VAL A 159 -4.57 12.10 -22.04
N THR A 160 -4.24 11.01 -22.74
CA THR A 160 -2.89 10.73 -23.25
C THR A 160 -2.86 11.05 -24.74
N PHE A 161 -1.86 11.81 -25.17
CA PHE A 161 -1.68 12.23 -26.56
C PHE A 161 -0.22 12.15 -26.98
N LYS A 162 0.02 12.20 -28.30
CA LYS A 162 1.35 12.43 -28.86
C LYS A 162 1.52 13.92 -29.09
N ASP A 163 2.74 14.41 -28.90
CA ASP A 163 3.10 15.81 -29.12
C ASP A 163 2.64 16.30 -30.50
N GLY A 164 1.94 17.44 -30.54
CA GLY A 164 1.35 18.01 -31.75
C GLY A 164 -0.01 17.43 -32.18
N HIS A 165 -0.62 16.56 -31.37
CA HIS A 165 -1.95 15.97 -31.61
C HIS A 165 -2.92 16.19 -30.44
N GLU A 166 -2.78 17.28 -29.71
CA GLU A 166 -3.55 17.64 -28.50
C GLU A 166 -5.04 17.76 -28.81
N GLU A 167 -5.41 18.54 -29.84
CA GLU A 167 -6.80 18.82 -30.21
C GLU A 167 -7.54 17.57 -30.69
N VAL A 168 -6.83 16.73 -31.46
CA VAL A 168 -7.35 15.44 -31.94
C VAL A 168 -7.58 14.49 -30.76
N ALA A 169 -6.70 14.52 -29.75
CA ALA A 169 -6.85 13.70 -28.56
C ALA A 169 -8.02 14.16 -27.67
N LEU A 170 -8.27 15.47 -27.59
CA LEU A 170 -9.43 16.03 -26.87
C LEU A 170 -10.75 15.62 -27.52
N THR A 171 -10.86 15.77 -28.84
CA THR A 171 -12.07 15.40 -29.60
C THR A 171 -12.34 13.90 -29.60
N ARG A 172 -11.29 13.07 -29.63
CA ARG A 172 -11.39 11.60 -29.56
C ARG A 172 -11.34 11.05 -28.14
N SER A 173 -11.36 11.91 -27.12
CA SER A 173 -11.23 11.49 -25.73
C SER A 173 -12.41 10.60 -25.33
N ARG A 174 -12.11 9.36 -24.95
CA ARG A 174 -13.14 8.43 -24.47
C ARG A 174 -13.74 8.91 -23.15
N GLN A 175 -14.96 8.47 -22.87
CA GLN A 175 -15.55 8.64 -21.55
C GLN A 175 -14.72 7.91 -20.50
N THR A 176 -14.69 8.43 -19.28
CA THR A 176 -13.98 7.80 -18.15
C THR A 176 -14.85 6.72 -17.48
N ILE A 177 -14.23 5.91 -16.61
CA ILE A 177 -14.96 4.93 -15.78
C ILE A 177 -16.02 5.63 -14.90
N LEU A 178 -15.70 6.82 -14.38
CA LEU A 178 -16.61 7.62 -13.57
C LEU A 178 -17.79 8.17 -14.39
N GLU A 179 -17.50 8.72 -15.57
CA GLU A 179 -18.55 9.21 -16.49
C GLU A 179 -19.45 8.07 -16.97
N SER A 180 -18.88 6.88 -17.20
CA SER A 180 -19.67 5.70 -17.56
C SER A 180 -20.56 5.21 -16.42
N TRP A 181 -20.18 5.44 -15.16
CA TRP A 181 -21.04 5.13 -14.01
C TRP A 181 -22.25 6.07 -13.97
N PHE A 182 -22.05 7.36 -14.27
CA PHE A 182 -23.14 8.31 -14.40
C PHE A 182 -24.15 7.89 -15.49
N GLN A 183 -23.65 7.43 -16.65
CA GLN A 183 -24.51 6.89 -17.71
C GLN A 183 -25.24 5.62 -17.29
N LEU A 184 -24.54 4.70 -16.58
CA LEU A 184 -25.17 3.48 -16.07
C LEU A 184 -26.37 3.82 -15.19
N ASN A 185 -26.19 4.76 -14.25
CA ASN A 185 -27.25 5.20 -13.35
C ASN A 185 -28.42 5.89 -14.06
N GLN A 186 -28.26 6.40 -15.28
CA GLN A 186 -29.38 6.93 -16.07
C GLN A 186 -30.25 5.82 -16.66
N SER A 187 -29.69 4.62 -16.85
CA SER A 187 -30.33 3.51 -17.57
C SER A 187 -30.73 2.32 -16.71
N ASP A 188 -30.07 2.12 -15.55
CA ASP A 188 -30.22 0.93 -14.72
C ASP A 188 -30.69 1.31 -13.30
N ASN A 189 -31.92 0.91 -12.95
CA ASN A 189 -32.53 1.19 -11.65
C ASN A 189 -31.81 0.48 -10.49
N GLU A 190 -31.20 -0.68 -10.71
CA GLU A 190 -30.44 -1.34 -9.64
C GLU A 190 -29.13 -0.61 -9.37
N ALA A 191 -28.45 -0.14 -10.42
CA ALA A 191 -27.24 0.66 -10.27
C ALA A 191 -27.49 1.95 -9.48
N GLN A 192 -28.69 2.52 -9.59
CA GLN A 192 -29.10 3.70 -8.81
C GLN A 192 -29.11 3.46 -7.29
N THR A 193 -29.26 2.21 -6.85
CA THR A 193 -29.23 1.85 -5.42
C THR A 193 -27.82 1.67 -4.87
N LEU A 194 -26.81 1.58 -5.76
CA LEU A 194 -25.44 1.24 -5.40
C LEU A 194 -24.56 2.50 -5.30
N LEU A 195 -23.62 2.47 -4.34
CA LEU A 195 -22.53 3.44 -4.26
C LEU A 195 -21.51 3.17 -5.37
N ASN A 196 -20.78 4.21 -5.78
CA ASN A 196 -19.73 4.08 -6.79
C ASN A 196 -18.69 2.99 -6.41
N THR A 197 -18.38 2.82 -5.12
CA THR A 197 -17.48 1.77 -4.63
C THR A 197 -18.04 0.36 -4.74
N ASP A 198 -19.36 0.21 -4.84
CA ASP A 198 -20.04 -1.09 -4.83
C ASP A 198 -20.32 -1.58 -6.26
N ILE A 199 -20.32 -0.67 -7.23
CA ILE A 199 -20.50 -0.98 -8.66
C ILE A 199 -19.53 -2.07 -9.15
N PRO A 200 -18.22 -2.08 -8.83
CA PRO A 200 -17.31 -3.13 -9.32
C PRO A 200 -17.68 -4.55 -8.87
N TYR A 201 -18.40 -4.69 -7.76
CA TYR A 201 -18.87 -5.98 -7.24
C TYR A 201 -20.07 -6.50 -8.04
N ASN A 202 -20.91 -5.60 -8.55
CA ASN A 202 -22.15 -5.92 -9.26
C ASN A 202 -22.07 -5.75 -10.79
N CYS A 203 -21.04 -5.05 -11.27
CA CYS A 203 -20.85 -4.71 -12.67
C CYS A 203 -19.40 -4.99 -13.11
N VAL A 204 -19.24 -5.27 -14.41
CA VAL A 204 -17.96 -5.38 -15.11
C VAL A 204 -17.79 -4.15 -15.97
N CYS A 205 -16.64 -3.50 -15.89
CA CYS A 205 -16.28 -2.41 -16.79
C CYS A 205 -15.48 -2.97 -17.97
N ASP A 206 -16.01 -2.83 -19.19
CA ASP A 206 -15.30 -3.15 -20.43
C ASP A 206 -15.22 -1.91 -21.31
N ARG A 207 -14.00 -1.49 -21.67
CA ARG A 207 -13.71 -0.26 -22.45
C ARG A 207 -14.46 0.98 -21.94
N ASN A 208 -14.48 1.18 -20.62
CA ASN A 208 -15.21 2.27 -19.95
C ASN A 208 -16.72 2.21 -20.18
N ASN A 209 -17.29 1.01 -20.27
CA ASN A 209 -18.73 0.77 -20.24
C ASN A 209 -19.05 -0.25 -19.15
N TRP A 210 -19.96 0.11 -18.27
CA TRP A 210 -20.44 -0.80 -17.24
C TRP A 210 -21.51 -1.73 -17.79
N LYS A 211 -21.37 -3.01 -17.48
CA LYS A 211 -22.37 -4.05 -17.77
C LYS A 211 -22.60 -4.87 -16.52
N ARG A 212 -23.81 -5.39 -16.33
CA ARG A 212 -24.13 -6.22 -15.17
C ARG A 212 -23.24 -7.46 -15.12
N ARG A 213 -22.66 -7.71 -13.94
CA ARG A 213 -21.79 -8.84 -13.69
C ARG A 213 -22.64 -10.09 -13.48
N LYS A 214 -22.24 -11.18 -14.13
CA LYS A 214 -22.88 -12.49 -13.95
C LYS A 214 -22.19 -13.35 -12.87
N ARG A 215 -20.87 -13.20 -12.66
CA ARG A 215 -20.05 -14.00 -11.73
C ARG A 215 -18.83 -13.22 -11.22
N GLY A 216 -18.27 -13.63 -10.08
CA GLY A 216 -16.97 -13.17 -9.56
C GLY A 216 -16.96 -11.76 -8.98
N GLY A 217 -18.06 -11.34 -8.33
CA GLY A 217 -18.10 -10.05 -7.61
C GLY A 217 -17.27 -10.08 -6.33
N ASN A 218 -17.23 -11.24 -5.67
CA ASN A 218 -16.49 -11.47 -4.42
C ASN A 218 -14.96 -11.51 -4.58
N THR A 219 -14.43 -11.58 -5.81
CA THR A 219 -12.98 -11.59 -6.08
C THR A 219 -12.45 -10.22 -6.50
N ILE A 220 -13.19 -9.15 -6.20
CA ILE A 220 -12.81 -7.78 -6.55
C ILE A 220 -12.74 -6.92 -5.29
N VAL A 221 -11.75 -6.03 -5.27
CA VAL A 221 -11.66 -4.96 -4.27
C VAL A 221 -11.65 -3.63 -4.99
N ALA A 222 -12.74 -2.87 -4.85
CA ALA A 222 -12.82 -1.51 -5.34
C ALA A 222 -12.04 -0.57 -4.41
N ARG A 223 -11.22 0.30 -4.98
CA ARG A 223 -10.49 1.33 -4.24
C ARG A 223 -10.56 2.67 -4.96
N MET A 224 -11.10 3.67 -4.28
CA MET A 224 -11.04 5.06 -4.77
C MET A 224 -9.66 5.67 -4.47
N LEU A 225 -9.18 6.56 -5.33
CA LEU A 225 -7.89 7.22 -5.13
C LEU A 225 -7.90 7.98 -3.78
N VAL A 226 -6.80 7.88 -3.03
CA VAL A 226 -6.56 8.78 -1.89
C VAL A 226 -6.19 10.14 -2.47
N LEU A 227 -6.88 11.18 -2.02
CA LEU A 227 -6.69 12.54 -2.49
C LEU A 227 -6.12 13.39 -1.36
N ASN A 228 -5.24 14.32 -1.71
CA ASN A 228 -4.71 15.29 -0.77
C ASN A 228 -5.81 16.29 -0.41
N VAL A 229 -5.98 16.60 0.88
CA VAL A 229 -6.96 17.59 1.38
C VAL A 229 -6.75 18.97 0.76
N LYS A 230 -5.52 19.30 0.32
CA LYS A 230 -5.23 20.54 -0.42
C LYS A 230 -5.95 20.62 -1.77
N ASP A 231 -6.27 19.49 -2.39
CA ASP A 231 -7.13 19.40 -3.58
C ASP A 231 -8.59 19.34 -3.15
N ALA A 232 -9.05 20.44 -2.55
CA ALA A 232 -10.30 20.51 -1.80
C ALA A 232 -11.50 20.00 -2.61
N GLU A 233 -11.72 20.51 -3.82
CA GLU A 233 -12.87 20.11 -4.64
C GLU A 233 -12.87 18.63 -5.02
N ARG A 234 -11.71 18.05 -5.33
CA ARG A 234 -11.65 16.60 -5.60
C ARG A 234 -11.85 15.78 -4.33
N PHE A 235 -11.36 16.26 -3.20
CA PHE A 235 -11.56 15.64 -1.90
C PHE A 235 -13.07 15.58 -1.54
N TYR A 236 -13.80 16.70 -1.65
CA TYR A 236 -15.25 16.71 -1.40
C TYR A 236 -16.03 15.89 -2.46
N LEU A 237 -15.61 15.92 -3.73
CA LEU A 237 -16.18 15.04 -4.75
C LEU A 237 -16.02 13.56 -4.37
N ARG A 238 -14.85 13.16 -3.86
CA ARG A 238 -14.62 11.79 -3.37
C ARG A 238 -15.56 11.44 -2.22
N MET A 239 -15.81 12.35 -1.28
CA MET A 239 -16.77 12.14 -0.20
C MET A 239 -18.19 11.91 -0.73
N LEU A 240 -18.63 12.72 -1.68
CA LEU A 240 -19.92 12.53 -2.33
C LEU A 240 -20.00 11.18 -3.06
N LEU A 241 -18.95 10.77 -3.77
CA LEU A 241 -18.92 9.47 -4.47
C LEU A 241 -18.93 8.25 -3.52
N LEU A 242 -18.53 8.44 -2.27
CA LEU A 242 -18.56 7.40 -1.23
C LEU A 242 -19.93 7.26 -0.56
N HIS A 243 -20.76 8.31 -0.56
CA HIS A 243 -21.99 8.35 0.23
C HIS A 243 -23.27 8.56 -0.59
N VAL A 244 -23.15 9.04 -1.84
CA VAL A 244 -24.31 9.32 -2.70
C VAL A 244 -24.47 8.21 -3.74
N PRO A 245 -25.45 7.30 -3.57
CA PRO A 245 -25.76 6.30 -4.56
C PRO A 245 -26.47 6.91 -5.78
N GLY A 246 -26.41 6.22 -6.91
CA GLY A 246 -27.21 6.53 -8.10
C GLY A 246 -26.96 7.89 -8.74
N ALA A 247 -25.81 8.51 -8.50
CA ALA A 247 -25.51 9.79 -9.12
C ALA A 247 -25.46 9.67 -10.64
N ALA A 248 -26.30 10.42 -11.35
CA ALA A 248 -26.41 10.37 -12.81
C ALA A 248 -25.57 11.43 -13.53
N SER A 249 -24.90 12.33 -12.79
CA SER A 249 -23.99 13.36 -13.33
C SER A 249 -23.23 14.08 -12.22
N PHE A 250 -22.21 14.87 -12.58
CA PHE A 250 -21.58 15.82 -11.66
C PHE A 250 -22.57 16.85 -11.10
N LYS A 251 -23.55 17.27 -11.91
CA LYS A 251 -24.61 18.19 -11.47
C LYS A 251 -25.46 17.54 -10.38
N PHE A 252 -25.82 16.26 -10.53
CA PHE A 252 -26.57 15.51 -9.52
C PHE A 252 -25.83 15.48 -8.18
N LEU A 253 -24.52 15.24 -8.18
CA LEU A 253 -23.72 15.24 -6.95
C LEU A 253 -23.73 16.61 -6.23
N ARG A 254 -23.83 17.70 -7.00
CA ARG A 254 -23.96 19.06 -6.45
C ARG A 254 -25.39 19.45 -6.08
N THR A 255 -26.38 18.59 -6.34
CA THR A 255 -27.77 18.87 -5.96
C THR A 255 -28.07 18.26 -4.60
N VAL A 256 -28.57 19.09 -3.68
CA VAL A 256 -29.07 18.66 -2.37
C VAL A 256 -30.42 19.33 -2.13
N HIS A 257 -31.46 18.56 -1.79
CA HIS A 257 -32.82 19.07 -1.59
C HIS A 257 -33.32 19.96 -2.75
N ASN A 258 -33.08 19.53 -4.00
CA ASN A 258 -33.39 20.28 -5.24
C ASN A 258 -32.66 21.62 -5.44
N VAL A 259 -31.69 21.95 -4.59
CA VAL A 259 -30.81 23.12 -4.77
C VAL A 259 -29.48 22.66 -5.35
N ILE A 260 -29.04 23.30 -6.44
CA ILE A 260 -27.74 23.04 -7.07
C ILE A 260 -26.73 24.00 -6.46
N TYR A 261 -25.66 23.47 -5.89
CA TYR A 261 -24.56 24.26 -5.33
C TYR A 261 -23.43 24.45 -6.34
N ASP A 262 -22.66 25.52 -6.18
CA ASP A 262 -21.56 25.85 -7.09
C ASP A 262 -20.39 24.89 -6.94
N THR A 263 -20.08 24.46 -5.72
CA THR A 263 -18.93 23.62 -5.39
C THR A 263 -19.35 22.28 -4.81
N PHE A 264 -18.50 21.27 -4.96
CA PHE A 264 -18.70 19.98 -4.29
C PHE A 264 -18.58 20.13 -2.78
N LYS A 265 -17.74 21.06 -2.30
CA LYS A 265 -17.65 21.41 -0.88
C LYS A 265 -18.98 21.84 -0.27
N LEU A 266 -19.70 22.74 -0.94
CA LEU A 266 -20.98 23.23 -0.45
C LEU A 266 -22.04 22.12 -0.47
N ALA A 267 -22.09 21.32 -1.53
CA ALA A 267 -23.01 20.19 -1.61
C ALA A 267 -22.74 19.15 -0.51
N ASP A 268 -21.47 18.86 -0.22
CA ASP A 268 -21.06 17.97 0.87
C ASP A 268 -21.44 18.52 2.25
N PHE A 269 -21.18 19.82 2.47
CA PHE A 269 -21.59 20.55 3.68
C PHE A 269 -23.10 20.46 3.94
N HIS A 270 -23.92 20.73 2.92
CA HIS A 270 -25.38 20.66 3.01
C HIS A 270 -25.94 19.24 3.08
N ARG A 271 -25.12 18.22 2.81
CA ARG A 271 -25.45 16.80 3.03
C ARG A 271 -25.03 16.30 4.40
N HIS A 272 -24.39 17.13 5.22
CA HIS A 272 -23.88 16.77 6.55
C HIS A 272 -22.93 15.57 6.53
N LEU A 273 -22.04 15.47 5.53
CA LEU A 273 -21.09 14.35 5.38
C LEU A 273 -19.72 14.56 6.07
N LEU A 274 -19.43 15.78 6.51
CA LEU A 274 -18.17 16.17 7.15
C LEU A 274 -18.37 17.13 8.33
N ASN A 275 -19.60 17.27 8.82
CA ASN A 275 -20.01 18.41 9.65
C ASN A 275 -20.33 18.06 11.12
N SER A 276 -20.14 16.82 11.57
CA SER A 276 -20.34 16.50 12.98
C SER A 276 -19.15 15.79 13.63
N TYR A 277 -18.88 16.14 14.88
CA TYR A 277 -17.98 15.40 15.77
C TYR A 277 -18.40 13.93 15.91
N GLU A 278 -19.65 13.59 15.57
CA GLU A 278 -20.19 12.24 15.63
C GLU A 278 -19.53 11.30 14.61
N GLU A 279 -18.99 11.80 13.50
CA GLU A 279 -18.25 10.99 12.52
C GLU A 279 -16.90 10.54 13.08
N TRP A 280 -16.26 11.38 13.90
CA TRP A 280 -15.04 11.02 14.63
C TRP A 280 -15.34 9.98 15.72
N ASP A 281 -16.41 10.17 16.49
CA ASP A 281 -16.85 9.20 17.50
C ASP A 281 -17.31 7.88 16.87
N HIS A 282 -17.99 7.93 15.71
CA HIS A 282 -18.40 6.75 14.95
C HIS A 282 -17.20 6.01 14.38
N CYS A 283 -16.21 6.73 13.81
CA CYS A 283 -14.92 6.13 13.43
C CYS A 283 -14.30 5.41 14.62
N ILE A 284 -14.10 6.11 15.74
CA ILE A 284 -13.45 5.57 16.95
C ILE A 284 -14.20 4.35 17.49
N HIS A 285 -15.53 4.39 17.55
CA HIS A 285 -16.35 3.25 17.95
C HIS A 285 -16.19 2.06 17.01
N ILE A 286 -16.15 2.30 15.71
CA ILE A 286 -15.92 1.28 14.69
C ILE A 286 -14.51 0.66 14.79
N SER A 287 -13.48 1.40 15.21
CA SER A 287 -12.15 0.77 15.47
C SER A 287 -12.11 -0.12 16.70
N ASN A 288 -12.97 0.16 17.69
CA ASN A 288 -13.02 -0.61 18.94
C ASN A 288 -13.87 -1.88 18.80
N ALA A 289 -14.87 -1.88 17.91
CA ALA A 289 -15.53 -3.10 17.46
C ALA A 289 -14.63 -3.83 16.44
N LYS A 290 -14.75 -5.16 16.30
CA LYS A 290 -14.00 -5.95 15.31
C LYS A 290 -14.33 -5.46 13.89
N ALA A 291 -13.58 -4.47 13.42
CA ALA A 291 -13.83 -3.76 12.16
C ALA A 291 -13.80 -4.73 10.98
N THR A 292 -14.81 -4.62 10.12
CA THR A 292 -14.84 -5.28 8.82
C THR A 292 -14.02 -4.50 7.79
N MET A 293 -13.67 -5.09 6.65
CA MET A 293 -12.92 -4.41 5.59
C MET A 293 -13.61 -3.15 5.03
N SER A 294 -14.93 -3.06 5.16
CA SER A 294 -15.78 -1.90 4.85
C SER A 294 -15.50 -0.72 5.78
N ASP A 295 -15.34 -1.00 7.07
CA ASP A 295 -15.18 -0.05 8.16
C ASP A 295 -13.82 0.69 8.11
N LEU A 296 -12.78 0.00 7.64
CA LEU A 296 -11.43 0.57 7.46
C LEU A 296 -11.33 1.56 6.29
N ARG A 297 -12.36 1.68 5.45
CA ARG A 297 -12.37 2.65 4.34
C ARG A 297 -12.50 4.09 4.84
N LEU A 298 -13.25 4.31 5.92
CA LEU A 298 -13.43 5.61 6.57
C LEU A 298 -12.11 6.08 7.24
N TYR A 299 -11.39 5.15 7.87
CA TYR A 299 -10.06 5.38 8.46
C TYR A 299 -9.01 5.93 7.48
N SER A 300 -9.09 5.54 6.20
CA SER A 300 -8.15 6.00 5.16
C SER A 300 -8.44 7.42 4.64
N VAL A 301 -9.52 8.05 5.11
CA VAL A 301 -9.90 9.42 4.75
C VAL A 301 -9.26 10.44 5.69
N LEU A 302 -8.92 10.04 6.91
CA LEU A 302 -8.43 10.92 7.99
C LEU A 302 -6.93 10.78 8.29
N LEU A 303 -6.23 9.82 7.66
CA LEU A 303 -4.77 9.61 7.72
C LEU A 303 -4.15 9.76 6.32
#